data_AF-A0A357A1L4-F1
#
_entry.id   AF-A0A357A1L4-F1
#
_cell.length_a   1.000
_cell.length_b   1.000
_cell.length_c   1.000
_cell.angle_alpha   90.00
_cell.angle_beta   90.00
_cell.angle_gamma   90.00
#
_symmetry.space_group_name_H-M   'P 1'
#
loop_
_entity.id
_entity.type
_entity.pdbx_description
1 polymer ?
#
loop_
_entity_poly.entity_id
_entity_poly.type
_entity_poly.pdbx_seq_one_letter_code
_entity_poly.pdbx_strand_id
1 'polypeptide(L)'
;MGPEYLGKVRWPSVMFNRAQFGISGWAAGEIFYLLVGTGKNLGLAHVSLSLVVAALTAFVLNLAFVSFAIALRTNRGLIETLRVHFKWALPSVLLMIPIAYSMAAVYKGLGPYGELMFIIPLASIRYILALLRRAYLTYFNNIDILLTALNFRDAYTYGHSIRVGHYAGKLAEQFGMPQDRVQLVKEAGLLHDVGKLATPDVILSKVGRLNHEEGTVMKDHPIIGSHILEELRVGGCARHFVRQHHERWDGFGYPDRLTREEIALETRIVSVVDAYDAMTTDRPYRRSLPHSVALKEIERGSDNQFDPEVVQKFVEMCGDKNLVAEETVAQGWNHVGLRKGPDNEHGQSS
;
A
#
# COMPACT_ATOMS: atom_id res chain seq x y z
N MET A 1 23.10 7.98 -8.48
CA MET A 1 22.41 6.78 -7.96
C MET A 1 23.21 6.21 -6.79
N GLY A 2 22.61 6.07 -5.61
CA GLY A 2 23.28 5.45 -4.47
C GLY A 2 23.25 3.92 -4.54
N PRO A 3 24.29 3.21 -4.03
CA PRO A 3 24.45 1.75 -4.15
C PRO A 3 23.40 0.90 -3.40
N GLU A 4 22.35 1.50 -2.84
CA GLU A 4 21.38 0.83 -1.97
C GLU A 4 20.32 0.01 -2.74
N TYR A 5 20.15 0.25 -4.04
CA TYR A 5 19.14 -0.44 -4.89
C TYR A 5 19.60 -1.77 -5.49
N LEU A 6 20.88 -2.13 -5.40
CA LEU A 6 21.40 -3.42 -5.90
C LEU A 6 21.29 -4.56 -4.88
N GLY A 7 20.60 -4.36 -3.74
CA GLY A 7 20.60 -5.33 -2.64
C GLY A 7 21.99 -5.57 -2.03
N LYS A 8 22.99 -4.76 -2.39
CA LYS A 8 24.34 -4.80 -1.82
C LYS A 8 24.30 -4.12 -0.46
N VAL A 9 24.00 -4.89 0.58
CA VAL A 9 24.10 -4.44 1.96
C VAL A 9 25.52 -3.92 2.18
N ARG A 10 25.66 -2.66 2.61
CA ARG A 10 26.97 -2.06 2.86
C ARG A 10 27.67 -2.87 3.95
N TRP A 11 28.89 -3.36 3.66
CA TRP A 11 29.69 -4.16 4.59
C TRP A 11 29.78 -3.58 6.01
N PRO A 12 29.95 -2.25 6.22
CA PRO A 12 29.96 -1.67 7.55
C PRO A 12 28.67 -1.91 8.34
N SER A 13 27.51 -1.88 7.68
CA SER A 13 26.22 -2.16 8.32
C SER A 13 26.09 -3.63 8.70
N VAL A 14 26.62 -4.55 7.88
CA VAL A 14 26.66 -5.99 8.21
C VAL A 14 27.56 -6.23 9.43
N MET A 15 28.74 -5.62 9.45
CA MET A 15 29.68 -5.76 10.56
C MET A 15 29.14 -5.15 11.84
N PHE A 16 28.55 -3.96 11.76
CA PHE A 16 27.88 -3.33 12.89
C PHE A 16 26.80 -4.25 13.48
N ASN A 17 25.88 -4.76 12.65
CA ASN A 17 24.82 -5.64 13.12
C ASN A 17 25.38 -6.91 13.78
N ARG A 18 26.38 -7.55 13.16
CA ARG A 18 27.01 -8.76 13.72
C ARG A 18 27.71 -8.50 15.05
N ALA A 19 28.49 -7.42 15.13
CA ALA A 19 29.19 -7.03 16.35
C ALA A 19 28.18 -6.67 17.45
N GLN A 20 27.16 -5.90 17.12
CA GLN A 20 26.09 -5.52 18.03
C GLN A 20 25.39 -6.76 18.61
N PHE A 21 25.00 -7.74 17.79
CA PHE A 21 24.39 -8.98 18.30
C PHE A 21 25.35 -9.78 19.16
N GLY A 22 26.62 -9.89 18.76
CA GLY A 22 27.65 -10.58 19.53
C GLY A 22 27.87 -9.98 20.92
N ILE A 23 28.02 -8.65 21.00
CA ILE A 23 28.24 -7.93 22.26
C ILE A 23 27.00 -8.02 23.16
N SER A 24 25.80 -7.78 22.62
CA SER A 24 24.55 -7.89 23.38
C SER A 24 24.34 -9.31 23.93
N GLY A 25 24.63 -10.34 23.11
CA GLY A 25 24.51 -11.74 23.51
C GLY A 25 25.53 -12.16 24.56
N TRP A 26 26.79 -11.75 24.41
CA TRP A 26 27.84 -12.00 25.40
C TRP A 26 27.50 -11.35 26.75
N ALA A 27 27.13 -10.08 26.76
CA ALA A 27 26.76 -9.37 27.99
C ALA A 27 25.56 -10.01 28.70
N ALA A 28 24.54 -10.45 27.94
CA ALA A 28 23.42 -11.20 28.51
C ALA A 28 23.84 -12.55 29.10
N GLY A 29 24.78 -13.26 28.44
CA GLY A 29 25.36 -14.49 28.96
C GLY A 29 26.08 -14.28 30.29
N GLU A 30 26.94 -13.27 30.39
CA GLU A 30 27.64 -12.92 31.63
C GLU A 30 26.66 -12.57 32.76
N ILE A 31 25.65 -11.74 32.49
CA ILE A 31 24.61 -11.41 33.48
C ILE A 31 23.84 -12.66 33.92
N PHE A 32 23.52 -13.55 32.98
CA PHE A 32 22.87 -14.83 33.32
C PHE A 32 23.76 -15.68 34.25
N TYR A 33 25.04 -15.85 33.92
CA TYR A 33 25.98 -16.62 34.75
C TYR A 33 26.18 -16.00 36.14
N LEU A 34 26.26 -14.68 36.23
CA LEU A 34 26.37 -13.97 37.51
C LEU A 34 25.14 -14.17 38.40
N LEU A 35 23.95 -14.19 37.83
CA LEU A 35 22.69 -14.35 38.57
C LEU A 35 22.41 -15.80 38.96
N VAL A 36 22.73 -16.76 38.09
CA VAL A 36 22.49 -18.20 38.29
C VAL A 36 23.57 -18.81 39.20
N GLY A 37 24.82 -18.35 39.11
CA GLY A 37 25.96 -18.94 39.81
C GLY A 37 26.28 -20.37 39.33
N THR A 38 27.17 -21.07 40.04
CA THR A 38 27.61 -22.45 39.73
C THR A 38 26.81 -23.54 40.43
N GLY A 39 25.67 -23.20 41.05
CA GLY A 39 24.87 -24.11 41.88
C GLY A 39 24.11 -25.16 41.06
N LYS A 40 24.27 -26.44 41.41
CA LYS A 40 23.67 -27.58 40.67
C LYS A 40 22.15 -27.75 40.86
N ASN A 41 21.51 -27.04 41.79
CA ASN A 41 20.09 -27.16 42.12
C ASN A 41 19.40 -25.80 42.19
N LEU A 42 19.11 -25.21 41.03
CA LEU A 42 18.36 -23.96 40.95
C LEU A 42 16.88 -24.24 40.70
N GLY A 43 16.01 -23.63 41.51
CA GLY A 43 14.57 -23.69 41.31
C GLY A 43 14.14 -22.98 40.04
N LEU A 44 13.04 -23.45 39.43
CA LEU A 44 12.48 -22.93 38.17
C LEU A 44 12.31 -21.40 38.18
N ALA A 45 11.82 -20.84 39.29
CA ALA A 45 11.61 -19.40 39.43
C ALA A 45 12.91 -18.58 39.33
N HIS A 46 14.01 -19.07 39.89
CA HIS A 46 15.29 -18.36 39.92
C HIS A 46 15.96 -18.36 38.54
N VAL A 47 15.88 -19.49 37.83
CA VAL A 47 16.36 -19.61 36.44
C VAL A 47 15.54 -18.71 35.51
N SER A 48 14.21 -18.71 35.65
CA SER A 48 13.34 -17.87 34.85
C SER A 48 13.59 -16.38 35.07
N LEU A 49 13.75 -15.93 36.33
CA LEU A 49 14.07 -14.53 36.62
C LEU A 49 15.42 -14.13 36.01
N SER A 50 16.43 -15.00 36.12
CA SER A 50 17.77 -14.74 35.56
C SER A 50 17.74 -14.64 34.03
N LEU A 51 16.95 -15.50 33.35
CA LEU A 51 16.73 -15.42 31.90
C LEU A 51 16.04 -14.12 31.47
N VAL A 52 15.04 -13.67 32.24
CA VAL A 52 14.36 -12.39 31.97
C VAL A 52 15.36 -11.22 32.07
N VAL A 53 16.17 -11.18 33.12
CA VAL A 53 17.16 -10.11 33.31
C VAL A 53 18.25 -10.15 32.21
N ALA A 54 18.71 -11.34 31.81
CA ALA A 54 19.63 -11.50 30.70
C ALA A 54 19.02 -11.03 29.36
N ALA A 55 17.78 -11.40 29.07
CA ALA A 55 17.07 -10.97 27.86
C ALA A 55 16.87 -9.44 27.83
N LEU A 56 16.51 -8.83 28.96
CA LEU A 56 16.41 -7.37 29.10
C LEU A 56 17.77 -6.68 28.89
N THR A 57 18.86 -7.28 29.37
CA THR A 57 20.22 -6.76 29.15
C THR A 57 20.57 -6.75 27.66
N ALA A 58 20.38 -7.87 26.96
CA ALA A 58 20.59 -7.94 25.52
C ALA A 58 19.74 -6.92 24.76
N PHE A 59 18.48 -6.76 25.16
CA PHE A 59 17.54 -5.82 24.56
C PHE A 59 17.97 -4.37 24.74
N VAL A 60 18.28 -3.94 25.96
CA VAL A 60 18.69 -2.56 26.25
C VAL A 60 19.97 -2.22 25.50
N LEU A 61 20.94 -3.13 25.45
CA LEU A 61 22.18 -2.92 24.70
C LEU A 61 21.92 -2.85 23.19
N ASN A 62 21.15 -3.78 22.64
CA ASN A 62 20.77 -3.77 21.22
C ASN A 62 20.08 -2.46 20.85
N LEU A 63 19.08 -2.05 21.64
CA LEU A 63 18.32 -0.82 21.41
C LEU A 63 19.21 0.42 21.50
N ALA A 64 20.12 0.48 22.48
CA ALA A 64 21.06 1.58 22.63
C ALA A 64 22.00 1.70 21.41
N PHE A 65 22.61 0.59 20.98
CA PHE A 65 23.50 0.58 19.82
C PHE A 65 22.78 0.97 18.54
N VAL A 66 21.61 0.38 18.26
CA VAL A 66 20.83 0.68 17.06
C VAL A 66 20.38 2.14 17.06
N SER A 67 19.86 2.63 18.19
CA SER A 67 19.38 4.02 18.28
C SER A 67 20.52 5.02 18.14
N PHE A 68 21.70 4.73 18.69
CA PHE A 68 22.88 5.55 18.52
C PHE A 68 23.34 5.60 17.06
N ALA A 69 23.41 4.44 16.38
CA ALA A 69 23.79 4.38 14.97
C ALA A 69 22.80 5.12 14.06
N ILE A 70 21.50 5.02 14.34
CA ILE A 70 20.46 5.75 13.59
C ILE A 70 20.55 7.26 13.87
N ALA A 71 20.71 7.67 15.13
CA ALA A 71 20.85 9.08 15.48
C ALA A 71 22.04 9.73 14.75
N LEU A 72 23.19 9.06 14.70
CA LEU A 72 24.37 9.51 13.95
C LEU A 72 24.10 9.62 12.44
N ARG A 73 23.34 8.69 11.86
CA ARG A 73 23.08 8.65 10.42
C ARG A 73 21.99 9.61 9.96
N THR A 74 21.01 9.88 10.82
CA THR A 74 19.79 10.64 10.48
C THR A 74 19.76 12.05 11.07
N ASN A 75 20.77 12.41 11.87
CA ASN A 75 20.84 13.68 12.60
C ASN A 75 19.60 13.98 13.46
N ARG A 76 18.92 12.94 13.93
CA ARG A 76 17.76 13.02 14.83
C ARG A 76 18.20 12.92 16.28
N GLY A 77 17.37 13.43 17.20
CA GLY A 77 17.61 13.30 18.64
C GLY A 77 17.64 11.84 19.10
N LEU A 78 18.59 11.50 19.96
CA LEU A 78 18.74 10.13 20.49
C LEU A 78 17.49 9.67 21.27
N ILE A 79 16.92 10.57 22.08
CA ILE A 79 15.72 10.28 22.89
C ILE A 79 14.49 10.03 22.02
N GLU A 80 14.35 10.81 20.94
CA GLU A 80 13.27 10.65 19.97
C GLU A 80 13.37 9.29 19.26
N THR A 81 14.57 8.96 18.80
CA THR A 81 14.89 7.68 18.16
C THR A 81 14.60 6.50 19.10
N LEU A 82 15.08 6.57 20.35
CA LEU A 82 14.82 5.56 21.38
C LEU A 82 13.32 5.36 21.63
N ARG A 83 12.54 6.44 21.77
CA ARG A 83 11.10 6.37 22.06
C ARG A 83 10.34 5.67 20.93
N VAL A 84 10.65 5.99 19.68
CA VAL A 84 10.00 5.41 18.51
C VAL A 84 10.30 3.91 18.38
N HIS A 85 11.57 3.51 18.54
CA HIS A 85 11.95 2.11 18.41
C HIS A 85 11.55 1.25 19.62
N PHE A 86 11.58 1.81 20.84
CA PHE A 86 11.22 1.09 22.06
C PHE A 86 9.77 0.58 22.02
N LYS A 87 8.82 1.40 21.55
CA LYS A 87 7.38 1.05 21.52
C LYS A 87 7.11 -0.25 20.76
N TRP A 88 7.84 -0.50 19.68
CA TRP A 88 7.66 -1.69 18.84
C TRP A 88 8.60 -2.83 19.22
N ALA A 89 9.77 -2.52 19.79
CA ALA A 89 10.77 -3.52 20.11
C ALA A 89 10.45 -4.27 21.43
N LEU A 90 9.83 -3.62 22.42
CA LEU A 90 9.51 -4.27 23.70
C LEU A 90 8.55 -5.47 23.57
N PRO A 91 7.40 -5.39 22.86
CA PRO A 91 6.53 -6.55 22.66
C PRO A 91 7.26 -7.71 21.96
N SER A 92 8.12 -7.41 20.99
CA SER A 92 8.87 -8.44 20.25
C SER A 92 9.83 -9.22 21.16
N VAL A 93 10.49 -8.55 22.11
CA VAL A 93 11.41 -9.21 23.05
C VAL A 93 10.66 -10.06 24.06
N LEU A 94 9.52 -9.60 24.57
CA LEU A 94 8.70 -10.39 25.49
C LEU A 94 8.24 -11.71 24.85
N LEU A 95 7.91 -11.71 23.56
CA LEU A 95 7.56 -12.91 22.80
C LEU A 95 8.74 -13.87 22.58
N MET A 96 9.98 -13.39 22.65
CA MET A 96 11.18 -14.23 22.49
C MET A 96 11.58 -14.98 23.76
N ILE A 97 11.17 -14.53 24.95
CA ILE A 97 11.54 -15.15 26.23
C ILE A 97 11.07 -16.62 26.33
N PRO A 98 9.81 -16.96 26.01
CA PRO A 98 9.36 -18.36 26.02
C PRO A 98 10.13 -19.22 25.00
N ILE A 99 10.42 -18.68 23.82
CA ILE A 99 11.18 -19.39 22.78
C ILE A 99 12.60 -19.68 23.28
N ALA A 100 13.28 -18.70 23.88
CA ALA A 100 14.62 -18.88 24.45
C ALA A 100 14.63 -19.91 25.58
N TYR A 101 13.61 -19.91 26.44
CA TYR A 101 13.45 -20.94 27.48
C TYR A 101 13.27 -22.34 26.88
N SER A 102 12.42 -22.48 25.85
CA SER A 102 12.21 -23.74 25.13
C SER A 102 13.49 -24.23 24.46
N MET A 103 14.26 -23.35 23.80
CA MET A 103 15.55 -23.69 23.21
C MET A 103 16.51 -24.22 24.27
N ALA A 104 16.67 -23.51 25.40
CA ALA A 104 17.54 -23.94 26.50
C ALA A 104 17.12 -25.29 27.11
N ALA A 105 15.81 -25.54 27.25
CA ALA A 105 15.29 -26.81 27.75
C ALA A 105 15.59 -27.97 26.78
N VAL A 106 15.38 -27.75 25.47
CA VAL A 106 15.68 -28.72 24.41
C VAL A 106 17.18 -29.00 24.34
N TYR A 107 18.03 -27.98 24.44
CA TYR A 107 19.48 -28.12 24.45
C TYR A 107 19.96 -29.04 25.58
N LYS A 108 19.38 -28.93 26.78
CA LYS A 108 19.71 -29.82 27.90
C LYS A 108 19.37 -31.29 27.64
N GLY A 109 18.31 -31.57 26.88
CA GLY A 109 17.86 -32.93 26.59
C GLY A 109 18.50 -33.56 25.36
N LEU A 110 18.56 -32.81 24.26
CA LEU A 110 19.00 -33.31 22.93
C LEU A 110 20.38 -32.78 22.52
N GLY A 111 21.03 -31.98 23.37
CA GLY A 111 22.30 -31.33 23.05
C GLY A 111 22.17 -30.33 21.89
N PRO A 112 23.28 -30.01 21.20
CA PRO A 112 23.28 -29.01 20.13
C PRO A 112 22.41 -29.41 18.92
N TYR A 113 22.12 -30.70 18.71
CA TYR A 113 21.28 -31.15 17.61
C TYR A 113 19.80 -30.80 17.82
N GLY A 114 19.35 -30.66 19.06
CA GLY A 114 17.98 -30.21 19.37
C GLY A 114 17.68 -28.81 18.85
N GLU A 115 18.70 -27.95 18.74
CA GLU A 115 18.55 -26.58 18.22
C GLU A 115 18.19 -26.54 16.73
N LEU A 116 18.58 -27.58 15.97
CA LEU A 116 18.20 -27.71 14.56
C LEU A 116 16.67 -27.77 14.37
N MET A 117 15.94 -28.25 15.39
CA MET A 117 14.47 -28.29 15.39
C MET A 117 13.83 -26.89 15.39
N PHE A 118 14.54 -25.86 15.84
CA PHE A 118 14.06 -24.46 15.80
C PHE A 118 14.46 -23.75 14.50
N ILE A 119 15.60 -24.13 13.91
CA ILE A 119 16.09 -23.53 12.65
C ILE A 119 15.11 -23.82 11.51
N ILE A 120 14.60 -25.05 11.41
CA ILE A 120 13.72 -25.44 10.29
C ILE A 120 12.40 -24.63 10.29
N PRO A 121 11.62 -24.55 11.39
CA PRO A 121 10.42 -23.72 11.45
C PRO A 121 10.70 -22.22 11.26
N LEU A 122 11.79 -21.69 11.81
CA LEU A 122 12.13 -20.27 11.61
C LEU A 122 12.50 -19.99 10.14
N ALA A 123 13.25 -20.89 9.50
CA ALA A 123 13.58 -20.81 8.10
C ALA A 123 12.33 -20.93 7.21
N SER A 124 11.38 -21.81 7.54
CA SER A 124 10.13 -21.98 6.80
C SER A 124 9.22 -20.76 6.96
N ILE A 125 9.06 -20.21 8.17
CA ILE A 125 8.32 -18.95 8.41
C ILE A 125 8.95 -17.82 7.59
N ARG A 126 10.28 -17.67 7.63
CA ARG A 126 10.99 -16.65 6.85
C ARG A 126 10.77 -16.85 5.35
N TYR A 127 10.80 -18.09 4.87
CA TYR A 127 10.56 -18.43 3.47
C TYR A 127 9.12 -18.11 3.05
N ILE A 128 8.13 -18.48 3.85
CA ILE A 128 6.71 -18.19 3.61
C ILE A 128 6.48 -16.68 3.60
N LEU A 129 7.01 -15.93 4.57
CA LEU A 129 6.90 -14.47 4.59
C LEU A 129 7.57 -13.83 3.36
N ALA A 130 8.70 -14.36 2.91
CA ALA A 130 9.35 -13.92 1.69
C ALA A 130 8.51 -14.24 0.44
N LEU A 131 7.86 -15.40 0.41
CA LEU A 131 6.96 -15.80 -0.68
C LEU A 131 5.71 -14.90 -0.72
N LEU A 132 5.08 -14.66 0.43
CA LEU A 132 3.94 -13.74 0.56
C LEU A 132 4.32 -12.32 0.13
N ARG A 133 5.49 -11.84 0.56
CA ARG A 133 6.00 -10.53 0.11
C ARG A 133 6.21 -10.47 -1.40
N ARG A 134 6.76 -11.52 -2.01
CA ARG A 134 6.94 -11.59 -3.47
C ARG A 134 5.59 -11.59 -4.18
N ALA A 135 4.64 -12.39 -3.72
CA ALA A 135 3.29 -12.41 -4.27
C ALA A 135 2.63 -11.02 -4.20
N TYR A 136 2.75 -10.33 -3.06
CA TYR A 136 2.27 -8.96 -2.88
C TYR A 136 2.95 -7.98 -3.84
N LEU A 137 4.28 -8.01 -3.96
CA LEU A 137 5.00 -7.11 -4.88
C LEU A 137 4.64 -7.37 -6.35
N THR A 138 4.51 -8.64 -6.76
CA THR A 138 4.08 -8.99 -8.11
C THR A 138 2.67 -8.48 -8.39
N TYR A 139 1.76 -8.55 -7.41
CA TYR A 139 0.40 -8.02 -7.52
C TYR A 139 0.39 -6.53 -7.82
N PHE A 140 1.10 -5.71 -7.02
CA PHE A 140 1.18 -4.26 -7.25
C PHE A 140 1.92 -3.91 -8.55
N ASN A 141 2.99 -4.63 -8.88
CA ASN A 141 3.67 -4.45 -10.16
C ASN A 141 2.74 -4.67 -11.36
N ASN A 142 1.82 -5.65 -11.30
CA ASN A 142 0.87 -5.88 -12.38
C ASN A 142 -0.13 -4.72 -12.51
N ILE A 143 -0.59 -4.16 -11.40
CA ILE A 143 -1.43 -2.94 -11.40
C ILE A 143 -0.66 -1.79 -12.06
N ASP A 144 0.58 -1.55 -11.64
CA ASP A 144 1.40 -0.45 -12.17
C ASP A 144 1.70 -0.64 -13.66
N ILE A 145 1.92 -1.87 -14.13
CA ILE A 145 2.08 -2.18 -15.56
C ILE A 145 0.82 -1.84 -16.34
N LEU A 146 -0.37 -2.19 -15.84
CA LEU A 146 -1.65 -1.89 -16.50
C LEU A 146 -1.88 -0.37 -16.59
N LEU A 147 -1.66 0.35 -15.48
CA LEU A 147 -1.79 1.81 -15.45
C LEU A 147 -0.78 2.50 -16.36
N THR A 148 0.46 1.99 -16.40
CA THR A 148 1.51 2.51 -17.28
C THR A 148 1.17 2.27 -18.75
N ALA A 149 0.68 1.06 -19.10
CA ALA A 149 0.26 0.75 -20.45
C ALA A 149 -0.90 1.65 -20.91
N LEU A 150 -1.87 1.90 -20.01
CA LEU A 150 -2.98 2.80 -20.27
C LEU A 150 -2.49 4.23 -20.51
N ASN A 151 -1.53 4.70 -19.69
CA ASN A 151 -0.92 6.02 -19.84
C ASN A 151 -0.23 6.21 -21.20
N PHE A 152 0.42 5.18 -21.74
CA PHE A 152 1.08 5.27 -23.04
C PHE A 152 0.09 5.48 -24.19
N ARG A 153 -1.16 5.01 -24.05
CA ARG A 153 -2.22 5.21 -25.05
C ARG A 153 -3.09 6.43 -24.77
N ASP A 154 -3.19 6.82 -23.51
CA ASP A 154 -3.98 7.95 -23.03
C ASP A 154 -3.19 8.70 -21.95
N ALA A 155 -2.36 9.66 -22.39
CA ALA A 155 -1.37 10.36 -21.57
C ALA A 155 -1.93 11.13 -20.36
N TYR A 156 -3.25 11.27 -20.28
CA TYR A 156 -3.98 11.88 -19.17
C TYR A 156 -4.28 10.88 -18.03
N THR A 157 -4.38 9.59 -18.36
CA THR A 157 -5.19 8.66 -17.57
C THR A 157 -4.45 8.11 -16.36
N TYR A 158 -3.11 8.10 -16.33
CA TYR A 158 -2.37 7.66 -15.13
C TYR A 158 -2.63 8.56 -13.91
N GLY A 159 -2.45 9.88 -14.08
CA GLY A 159 -2.65 10.83 -12.99
C GLY A 159 -4.12 10.87 -12.54
N HIS A 160 -5.05 10.72 -13.49
CA HIS A 160 -6.48 10.61 -13.23
C HIS A 160 -6.83 9.35 -12.42
N SER A 161 -6.46 8.16 -12.89
CA SER A 161 -6.67 6.90 -12.15
C SER A 161 -6.11 6.96 -10.74
N ILE A 162 -4.93 7.56 -10.57
CA ILE A 162 -4.34 7.80 -9.26
C ILE A 162 -5.28 8.68 -8.40
N ARG A 163 -5.66 9.87 -8.87
CA ARG A 163 -6.51 10.75 -8.04
C ARG A 163 -7.84 10.08 -7.70
N VAL A 164 -8.46 9.39 -8.67
CA VAL A 164 -9.71 8.66 -8.47
C VAL A 164 -9.56 7.57 -7.40
N GLY A 165 -8.56 6.69 -7.51
CA GLY A 165 -8.32 5.65 -6.51
C GLY A 165 -8.09 6.21 -5.10
N HIS A 166 -7.29 7.27 -4.97
CA HIS A 166 -7.00 7.91 -3.68
C HIS A 166 -8.24 8.53 -3.03
N TYR A 167 -8.99 9.36 -3.76
CA TYR A 167 -10.17 10.04 -3.21
C TYR A 167 -11.34 9.09 -2.98
N ALA A 168 -11.52 8.07 -3.84
CA ALA A 168 -12.49 7.01 -3.60
C ALA A 168 -12.18 6.24 -2.30
N GLY A 169 -10.90 5.95 -2.06
CA GLY A 169 -10.45 5.36 -0.81
C GLY A 169 -10.73 6.22 0.42
N LYS A 170 -10.43 7.53 0.36
CA LYS A 170 -10.73 8.47 1.44
C LYS A 170 -12.24 8.55 1.72
N LEU A 171 -13.06 8.58 0.67
CA LEU A 171 -14.51 8.60 0.82
C LEU A 171 -15.02 7.30 1.46
N ALA A 172 -14.51 6.15 1.03
CA ALA A 172 -14.84 4.85 1.63
C ALA A 172 -14.50 4.77 3.13
N GLU A 173 -13.39 5.38 3.56
CA GLU A 173 -13.03 5.48 4.99
C GLU A 173 -14.09 6.29 5.78
N GLN A 174 -14.69 7.33 5.19
CA GLN A 174 -15.78 8.10 5.81
C GLN A 174 -17.12 7.34 5.89
N PHE A 175 -17.27 6.27 5.12
CA PHE A 175 -18.37 5.31 5.27
C PHE A 175 -18.10 4.27 6.37
N GLY A 176 -16.95 4.33 7.07
CA GLY A 176 -16.60 3.38 8.12
C GLY A 176 -16.30 1.97 7.59
N MET A 177 -15.91 1.85 6.32
CA MET A 177 -15.61 0.57 5.72
C MET A 177 -14.37 -0.08 6.35
N PRO A 178 -14.35 -1.43 6.50
CA PRO A 178 -13.14 -2.18 6.80
C PRO A 178 -12.00 -1.89 5.81
N GLN A 179 -10.75 -1.92 6.29
CA GLN A 179 -9.57 -1.52 5.49
C GLN A 179 -9.36 -2.36 4.22
N ASP A 180 -9.74 -3.63 4.24
CA ASP A 180 -9.75 -4.52 3.09
C ASP A 180 -10.77 -4.07 2.03
N ARG A 181 -11.97 -3.62 2.43
CA ARG A 181 -12.97 -3.04 1.50
C ARG A 181 -12.54 -1.68 0.97
N VAL A 182 -11.96 -0.82 1.82
CA VAL A 182 -11.37 0.45 1.39
C VAL A 182 -10.31 0.21 0.30
N GLN A 183 -9.47 -0.82 0.47
CA GLN A 183 -8.47 -1.19 -0.51
C GLN A 183 -9.10 -1.62 -1.85
N LEU A 184 -10.20 -2.37 -1.83
CA LEU A 184 -10.94 -2.73 -3.04
C LEU A 184 -11.51 -1.49 -3.77
N VAL A 185 -12.00 -0.48 -3.04
CA VAL A 185 -12.45 0.79 -3.63
C VAL A 185 -11.30 1.54 -4.28
N LYS A 186 -10.13 1.60 -3.62
CA LYS A 186 -8.91 2.21 -4.17
C LYS A 186 -8.49 1.53 -5.47
N GLU A 187 -8.48 0.19 -5.49
CA GLU A 187 -8.13 -0.60 -6.67
C GLU A 187 -9.15 -0.45 -7.80
N ALA A 188 -10.45 -0.39 -7.48
CA ALA A 188 -11.49 -0.12 -8.47
C ALA A 188 -11.30 1.26 -9.11
N GLY A 189 -11.05 2.30 -8.30
CA GLY A 189 -10.80 3.65 -8.81
C GLY A 189 -9.52 3.76 -9.66
N LEU A 190 -8.47 3.01 -9.33
CA LEU A 190 -7.29 2.91 -10.17
C LEU A 190 -7.59 2.30 -11.55
N LEU A 191 -8.31 1.18 -11.54
CA LEU A 191 -8.42 0.27 -12.68
C LEU A 191 -9.70 0.47 -13.49
N HIS A 192 -10.58 1.41 -13.11
CA HIS A 192 -11.88 1.62 -13.75
C HIS A 192 -11.79 1.75 -15.28
N ASP A 193 -10.75 2.44 -15.75
CA ASP A 193 -10.52 2.75 -17.15
C ASP A 193 -9.60 1.74 -17.88
N VAL A 194 -9.16 0.65 -17.23
CA VAL A 194 -8.17 -0.28 -17.82
C VAL A 194 -8.65 -0.92 -19.13
N GLY A 195 -9.96 -1.07 -19.31
CA GLY A 195 -10.54 -1.60 -20.55
C GLY A 195 -10.33 -0.72 -21.77
N LYS A 196 -10.00 0.57 -21.60
CA LYS A 196 -9.65 1.47 -22.71
C LYS A 196 -8.40 1.00 -23.47
N LEU A 197 -7.60 0.11 -22.87
CA LEU A 197 -6.51 -0.62 -23.55
C LEU A 197 -6.97 -1.44 -24.75
N ALA A 198 -8.25 -1.78 -24.87
CA ALA A 198 -8.80 -2.48 -26.02
C ALA A 198 -9.56 -1.56 -27.00
N THR A 199 -9.77 -0.29 -26.64
CA THR A 199 -10.44 0.69 -27.51
C THR A 199 -9.50 1.08 -28.66
N PRO A 200 -9.95 1.14 -29.93
CA PRO A 200 -9.12 1.59 -31.05
C PRO A 200 -8.60 3.03 -30.87
N ASP A 201 -7.35 3.30 -31.27
CA ASP A 201 -6.73 4.63 -31.13
C ASP A 201 -7.57 5.73 -31.81
N VAL A 202 -8.12 5.45 -32.99
CA VAL A 202 -8.97 6.39 -33.74
C VAL A 202 -10.21 6.85 -32.97
N ILE A 203 -10.71 6.03 -32.03
CA ILE A 203 -11.84 6.37 -31.15
C ILE A 203 -11.31 7.06 -29.88
N LEU A 204 -10.27 6.48 -29.26
CA LEU A 204 -9.72 6.95 -27.99
C LEU A 204 -9.13 8.37 -28.10
N SER A 205 -8.43 8.67 -29.19
CA SER A 205 -7.77 9.96 -29.42
C SER A 205 -8.65 10.95 -30.21
N LYS A 206 -9.92 10.65 -30.45
CA LYS A 206 -10.77 11.47 -31.32
C LYS A 206 -11.01 12.86 -30.73
N VAL A 207 -10.73 13.89 -31.54
CA VAL A 207 -11.05 15.28 -31.23
C VAL A 207 -12.52 15.54 -31.55
N GLY A 208 -13.36 15.72 -30.54
CA GLY A 208 -14.78 16.06 -30.70
C GLY A 208 -15.74 14.97 -30.22
N ARG A 209 -17.00 15.05 -30.63
CA ARG A 209 -18.03 14.08 -30.21
C ARG A 209 -17.86 12.76 -30.96
N LEU A 210 -17.97 11.66 -30.21
CA LEU A 210 -18.12 10.33 -30.79
C LEU A 210 -19.47 10.22 -31.51
N ASN A 211 -19.49 9.54 -32.65
CA ASN A 211 -20.73 9.13 -33.29
C ASN A 211 -21.36 7.95 -32.50
N HIS A 212 -22.53 7.48 -32.93
CA HIS A 212 -23.24 6.42 -32.23
C HIS A 212 -22.46 5.10 -32.17
N GLU A 213 -21.83 4.69 -33.27
CA GLU A 213 -21.06 3.44 -33.37
C GLU A 213 -19.79 3.50 -32.51
N GLU A 214 -19.04 4.59 -32.61
CA GLU A 214 -17.85 4.84 -31.79
C GLU A 214 -18.18 4.91 -30.30
N GLY A 215 -19.34 5.51 -29.96
CA GLY A 215 -19.85 5.57 -28.61
C GLY A 215 -20.19 4.19 -28.04
N THR A 216 -20.74 3.29 -28.86
CA THR A 216 -21.00 1.90 -28.45
C THR A 216 -19.70 1.17 -28.14
N VAL A 217 -18.69 1.28 -29.00
CA VAL A 217 -17.36 0.68 -28.77
C VAL A 217 -16.70 1.25 -27.50
N MET A 218 -16.82 2.55 -27.25
CA MET A 218 -16.29 3.16 -26.02
C MET A 218 -17.00 2.60 -24.77
N LYS A 219 -18.31 2.33 -24.85
CA LYS A 219 -19.09 1.78 -23.71
C LYS A 219 -18.75 0.34 -23.34
N ASP A 220 -17.95 -0.36 -24.14
CA ASP A 220 -17.52 -1.73 -23.84
C ASP A 220 -16.34 -1.78 -22.86
N HIS A 221 -15.63 -0.66 -22.62
CA HIS A 221 -14.45 -0.67 -21.76
C HIS A 221 -14.70 -1.15 -20.31
N PRO A 222 -15.85 -0.95 -19.65
CA PRO A 222 -16.06 -1.52 -18.31
C PRO A 222 -16.13 -3.05 -18.36
N ILE A 223 -16.75 -3.60 -19.41
CA ILE A 223 -16.85 -5.05 -19.64
C ILE A 223 -15.45 -5.63 -19.90
N ILE A 224 -14.71 -5.01 -20.82
CA ILE A 224 -13.38 -5.45 -21.20
C ILE A 224 -12.41 -5.30 -20.02
N GLY A 225 -12.49 -4.20 -19.28
CA GLY A 225 -11.69 -3.96 -18.09
C GLY A 225 -11.90 -5.05 -17.04
N SER A 226 -13.16 -5.38 -16.73
CA SER A 226 -13.48 -6.49 -15.83
C SER A 226 -12.90 -7.83 -16.32
N HIS A 227 -12.92 -8.10 -17.62
CA HIS A 227 -12.39 -9.34 -18.19
C HIS A 227 -10.84 -9.39 -18.13
N ILE A 228 -10.15 -8.28 -18.45
CA ILE A 228 -8.69 -8.16 -18.32
C ILE A 228 -8.26 -8.46 -16.87
N LEU A 229 -8.97 -7.89 -15.89
CA LEU A 229 -8.67 -8.09 -14.47
C LEU A 229 -8.90 -9.53 -14.02
N GLU A 230 -9.93 -10.20 -14.55
CA GLU A 230 -10.19 -11.63 -14.31
C GLU A 230 -9.04 -12.50 -14.85
N GLU A 231 -8.66 -12.33 -16.11
CA GLU A 231 -7.59 -13.11 -16.76
C GLU A 231 -6.24 -12.93 -16.06
N LEU A 232 -5.92 -11.70 -15.64
CA LEU A 232 -4.68 -11.40 -14.93
C LEU A 232 -4.72 -11.74 -13.45
N ARG A 233 -5.89 -12.13 -12.92
CA ARG A 233 -6.14 -12.36 -11.49
C ARG A 233 -5.71 -11.15 -10.64
N VAL A 234 -6.00 -9.96 -11.13
CA VAL A 234 -5.71 -8.65 -10.49
C VAL A 234 -7.04 -8.01 -10.06
N GLY A 235 -7.04 -7.27 -8.96
CA GLY A 235 -8.21 -6.53 -8.47
C GLY A 235 -9.24 -7.38 -7.70
N GLY A 236 -9.22 -8.71 -7.82
CA GLY A 236 -10.13 -9.58 -7.07
C GLY A 236 -11.60 -9.17 -7.26
N CYS A 237 -12.29 -8.80 -6.17
CA CYS A 237 -13.66 -8.30 -6.23
C CYS A 237 -13.79 -6.92 -6.91
N ALA A 238 -12.73 -6.11 -6.96
CA ALA A 238 -12.73 -4.78 -7.57
C ALA A 238 -13.11 -4.82 -9.05
N ARG A 239 -12.89 -5.95 -9.76
CA ARG A 239 -13.34 -6.13 -11.15
C ARG A 239 -14.83 -5.89 -11.34
N HIS A 240 -15.65 -6.24 -10.34
CA HIS A 240 -17.10 -6.03 -10.39
C HIS A 240 -17.43 -4.53 -10.30
N PHE A 241 -16.67 -3.78 -9.51
CA PHE A 241 -16.83 -2.33 -9.40
C PHE A 241 -16.33 -1.61 -10.65
N VAL A 242 -15.22 -2.09 -11.24
CA VAL A 242 -14.74 -1.64 -12.56
C VAL A 242 -15.79 -1.90 -13.64
N ARG A 243 -16.50 -3.04 -13.63
CA ARG A 243 -17.57 -3.27 -14.60
C ARG A 243 -18.71 -2.26 -14.46
N GLN A 244 -19.06 -1.91 -13.22
CA GLN A 244 -20.25 -1.13 -12.91
C GLN A 244 -20.01 0.38 -12.83
N HIS A 245 -18.78 0.90 -12.97
CA HIS A 245 -18.47 2.30 -12.65
C HIS A 245 -19.20 3.34 -13.52
N HIS A 246 -19.80 2.92 -14.63
CA HIS A 246 -20.68 3.74 -15.47
C HIS A 246 -22.18 3.45 -15.32
N GLU A 247 -22.55 2.62 -14.35
CA GLU A 247 -23.93 2.52 -13.88
C GLU A 247 -24.38 3.83 -13.26
N ARG A 248 -25.68 4.10 -13.35
CA ARG A 248 -26.29 5.33 -12.85
C ARG A 248 -27.37 4.99 -11.85
N TRP A 249 -27.51 5.80 -10.81
CA TRP A 249 -28.52 5.59 -9.76
C TRP A 249 -29.95 5.44 -10.33
N ASP A 250 -30.26 6.18 -11.40
CA ASP A 250 -31.52 6.18 -12.14
C ASP A 250 -31.74 4.99 -13.09
N GLY A 251 -30.75 4.10 -13.27
CA GLY A 251 -30.83 2.93 -14.16
C GLY A 251 -30.56 3.19 -15.63
N PHE A 252 -30.25 4.43 -16.03
CA PHE A 252 -29.90 4.76 -17.42
C PHE A 252 -28.41 4.58 -17.74
N GLY A 253 -27.67 3.94 -16.84
CA GLY A 253 -26.25 3.62 -16.97
C GLY A 253 -25.97 2.42 -17.88
N TYR A 254 -24.73 1.95 -17.85
CA TYR A 254 -24.25 0.78 -18.59
C TYR A 254 -23.10 0.12 -17.82
N PRO A 255 -22.77 -1.16 -18.06
CA PRO A 255 -23.30 -2.06 -19.09
C PRO A 255 -24.56 -2.86 -18.71
N ASP A 256 -24.81 -3.08 -17.43
CA ASP A 256 -25.82 -4.00 -16.89
C ASP A 256 -27.15 -3.30 -16.56
N ARG A 257 -27.18 -1.95 -16.54
CA ARG A 257 -28.36 -1.11 -16.22
C ARG A 257 -28.90 -1.34 -14.82
N LEU A 258 -27.97 -1.47 -13.87
CA LEU A 258 -28.29 -1.62 -12.47
C LEU A 258 -28.90 -0.32 -11.92
N THR A 259 -29.82 -0.47 -10.98
CA THR A 259 -30.54 0.67 -10.37
C THR A 259 -30.24 0.76 -8.88
N ARG A 260 -30.08 1.98 -8.38
CA ARG A 260 -29.95 2.27 -6.94
C ARG A 260 -28.99 1.33 -6.19
N GLU A 261 -29.49 0.55 -5.23
CA GLU A 261 -28.70 -0.34 -4.37
C GLU A 261 -28.26 -1.65 -5.05
N GLU A 262 -28.73 -1.93 -6.26
CA GLU A 262 -28.15 -3.00 -7.10
C GLU A 262 -26.71 -2.66 -7.50
N ILE A 263 -26.38 -1.36 -7.52
CA ILE A 263 -25.03 -0.87 -7.73
C ILE A 263 -24.27 -0.96 -6.40
N ALA A 264 -23.14 -1.67 -6.39
CA ALA A 264 -22.31 -1.79 -5.20
C ALA A 264 -21.92 -0.41 -4.64
N LEU A 265 -21.87 -0.27 -3.31
CA LEU A 265 -21.50 1.01 -2.67
C LEU A 265 -20.11 1.47 -3.11
N GLU A 266 -19.20 0.52 -3.28
CA GLU A 266 -17.85 0.75 -3.82
C GLU A 266 -17.88 1.41 -5.20
N THR A 267 -18.75 0.91 -6.09
CA THR A 267 -18.96 1.49 -7.42
C THR A 267 -19.53 2.90 -7.32
N ARG A 268 -20.57 3.10 -6.50
CA ARG A 268 -21.22 4.42 -6.32
C ARG A 268 -20.23 5.48 -5.85
N ILE A 269 -19.31 5.10 -4.95
CA ILE A 269 -18.18 5.93 -4.51
C ILE A 269 -17.25 6.27 -5.68
N VAL A 270 -16.79 5.26 -6.44
CA VAL A 270 -15.88 5.46 -7.58
C VAL A 270 -16.51 6.38 -8.63
N SER A 271 -17.79 6.20 -8.98
CA SER A 271 -18.46 6.99 -10.01
C SER A 271 -18.56 8.48 -9.67
N VAL A 272 -18.81 8.84 -8.40
CA VAL A 272 -18.84 10.24 -7.96
C VAL A 272 -17.45 10.87 -8.06
N VAL A 273 -16.43 10.15 -7.60
CA VAL A 273 -15.05 10.64 -7.59
C VAL A 273 -14.49 10.77 -9.01
N ASP A 274 -14.75 9.79 -9.88
CA ASP A 274 -14.39 9.83 -11.30
C ASP A 274 -14.99 11.06 -11.98
N ALA A 275 -16.30 11.26 -11.86
CA ALA A 275 -16.97 12.42 -12.44
C ALA A 275 -16.40 13.75 -11.94
N TYR A 276 -16.09 13.86 -10.64
CA TYR A 276 -15.50 15.05 -10.07
C TYR A 276 -14.08 15.30 -10.61
N ASP A 277 -13.21 14.29 -10.64
CA ASP A 277 -11.84 14.43 -11.15
C ASP A 277 -11.83 14.75 -12.65
N ALA A 278 -12.73 14.10 -13.40
CA ALA A 278 -12.98 14.37 -14.79
C ALA A 278 -13.35 15.84 -15.03
N MET A 279 -14.16 16.44 -14.17
CA MET A 279 -14.56 17.86 -14.23
C MET A 279 -13.44 18.83 -13.86
N THR A 280 -12.62 18.49 -12.88
CA THR A 280 -11.67 19.40 -12.25
C THR A 280 -10.25 19.31 -12.77
N THR A 281 -9.97 18.39 -13.70
CA THR A 281 -8.67 18.26 -14.36
C THR A 281 -8.71 18.78 -15.80
N ASP A 282 -7.62 19.42 -16.24
CA ASP A 282 -7.44 19.81 -17.63
C ASP A 282 -7.37 18.59 -18.55
N ARG A 283 -8.10 18.64 -19.66
CA ARG A 283 -8.09 17.63 -20.72
C ARG A 283 -7.65 18.29 -22.03
N PRO A 284 -7.07 17.53 -22.99
CA PRO A 284 -6.61 18.09 -24.27
C PRO A 284 -7.65 18.96 -25.01
N TYR A 285 -8.93 18.68 -24.79
CA TYR A 285 -10.06 19.33 -25.46
C TYR A 285 -10.90 20.24 -24.55
N ARG A 286 -10.59 20.34 -23.25
CA ARG A 286 -11.40 21.10 -22.29
C ARG A 286 -10.56 21.55 -21.08
N ARG A 287 -10.67 22.83 -20.71
CA ARG A 287 -10.13 23.32 -19.43
C ARG A 287 -10.91 22.74 -18.25
N SER A 288 -10.21 22.54 -17.14
CA SER A 288 -10.79 22.20 -15.84
C SER A 288 -11.88 23.19 -15.41
N LEU A 289 -12.91 22.67 -14.75
CA LEU A 289 -13.93 23.48 -14.10
C LEU A 289 -13.43 23.91 -12.70
N PRO A 290 -13.81 25.11 -12.22
CA PRO A 290 -13.57 25.50 -10.84
C PRO A 290 -14.22 24.51 -9.86
N HIS A 291 -13.55 24.27 -8.73
CA HIS A 291 -14.00 23.37 -7.67
C HIS A 291 -15.49 23.54 -7.31
N SER A 292 -15.91 24.78 -7.06
CA SER A 292 -17.29 25.12 -6.69
C SER A 292 -18.31 24.84 -7.78
N VAL A 293 -17.90 24.86 -9.05
CA VAL A 293 -18.76 24.51 -10.19
C VAL A 293 -18.87 23.00 -10.29
N ALA A 294 -17.76 22.27 -10.17
CA ALA A 294 -17.77 20.81 -10.20
C ALA A 294 -18.60 20.20 -9.07
N LEU A 295 -18.49 20.72 -7.83
CA LEU A 295 -19.34 20.26 -6.72
C LEU A 295 -20.84 20.49 -7.00
N LYS A 296 -21.21 21.66 -7.53
CA LYS A 296 -22.61 21.94 -7.91
C LYS A 296 -23.12 20.99 -8.98
N GLU A 297 -22.29 20.57 -9.93
CA GLU A 297 -22.68 19.57 -10.93
C GLU A 297 -22.86 18.18 -10.30
N ILE A 298 -22.01 17.79 -9.34
CA ILE A 298 -22.20 16.55 -8.56
C ILE A 298 -23.51 16.60 -7.76
N GLU A 299 -23.79 17.72 -7.07
CA GLU A 299 -25.04 17.93 -6.33
C GLU A 299 -26.28 17.88 -7.23
N ARG A 300 -26.20 18.49 -8.43
CA ARG A 300 -27.26 18.39 -9.46
C ARG A 300 -27.47 16.97 -9.95
N GLY A 301 -26.43 16.14 -9.92
CA GLY A 301 -26.47 14.72 -10.27
C GLY A 301 -27.08 13.81 -9.18
N SER A 302 -27.37 14.35 -7.99
CA SER A 302 -27.94 13.60 -6.87
C SER A 302 -29.34 13.05 -7.21
N ASP A 303 -29.60 11.81 -6.79
CA ASP A 303 -30.83 11.04 -7.05
C ASP A 303 -31.14 10.80 -8.54
N ASN A 304 -30.19 11.10 -9.44
CA ASN A 304 -30.25 10.74 -10.85
C ASN A 304 -29.03 9.92 -11.28
N GLN A 305 -27.89 10.56 -11.48
CA GLN A 305 -26.66 9.91 -11.87
C GLN A 305 -26.00 9.25 -10.66
N PHE A 306 -26.06 9.92 -9.52
CA PHE A 306 -25.32 9.56 -8.32
C PHE A 306 -26.24 9.27 -7.14
N ASP A 307 -25.77 8.38 -6.28
CA ASP A 307 -26.38 8.10 -4.99
C ASP A 307 -26.36 9.36 -4.09
N PRO A 308 -27.52 9.82 -3.59
CA PRO A 308 -27.62 10.97 -2.70
C PRO A 308 -26.72 10.89 -1.45
N GLU A 309 -26.59 9.71 -0.83
CA GLU A 309 -25.79 9.53 0.39
C GLU A 309 -24.30 9.70 0.08
N VAL A 310 -23.85 9.14 -1.05
CA VAL A 310 -22.47 9.28 -1.51
C VAL A 310 -22.16 10.71 -1.90
N VAL A 311 -23.07 11.39 -2.59
CA VAL A 311 -22.93 12.82 -2.93
C VAL A 311 -22.79 13.65 -1.67
N GLN A 312 -23.67 13.46 -0.68
CA GLN A 312 -23.61 14.21 0.57
C GLN A 312 -22.25 14.05 1.26
N LYS A 313 -21.81 12.80 1.49
CA LYS A 313 -20.51 12.53 2.14
C LYS A 313 -19.33 13.05 1.30
N PHE A 314 -19.41 12.98 -0.02
CA PHE A 314 -18.36 13.51 -0.89
C PHE A 314 -18.23 15.02 -0.79
N VAL A 315 -19.35 15.76 -0.76
CA VAL A 315 -19.37 17.22 -0.57
C VAL A 315 -18.81 17.58 0.81
N GLU A 316 -19.21 16.86 1.86
CA GLU A 316 -18.67 17.02 3.22
C GLU A 316 -17.15 16.76 3.27
N MET A 317 -16.66 15.75 2.55
CA MET A 317 -15.23 15.44 2.44
C MET A 317 -14.44 16.55 1.76
N CYS A 318 -15.00 17.15 0.70
CA CYS A 318 -14.33 18.18 -0.08
C CYS A 318 -14.24 19.51 0.69
N GLY A 319 -15.34 19.94 1.33
CA GLY A 319 -15.43 21.27 1.96
C GLY A 319 -15.03 22.38 0.97
N ASP A 320 -14.21 23.34 1.41
CA ASP A 320 -13.64 24.40 0.55
C ASP A 320 -12.34 23.97 -0.18
N LYS A 321 -11.88 22.72 0.01
CA LYS A 321 -10.59 22.27 -0.51
C LYS A 321 -10.76 21.61 -1.87
N ASN A 322 -10.10 22.18 -2.88
CA ASN A 322 -10.01 21.54 -4.19
C ASN A 322 -9.12 20.29 -4.11
N LEU A 323 -9.71 19.11 -4.34
CA LEU A 323 -9.00 17.83 -4.36
C LEU A 323 -7.91 17.76 -5.46
N VAL A 324 -7.90 18.64 -6.45
CA VAL A 324 -6.86 18.63 -7.51
C VAL A 324 -5.53 19.26 -7.05
N ALA A 325 -5.48 19.92 -5.89
CA ALA A 325 -4.29 20.63 -5.42
C ALA A 325 -3.20 19.75 -4.78
N GLU A 326 -3.39 18.43 -4.67
CA GLU A 326 -2.33 17.51 -4.22
C GLU A 326 -1.73 16.74 -5.41
N GLU A 327 -1.01 17.44 -6.29
CA GLU A 327 -0.10 16.84 -7.29
C GLU A 327 0.91 15.86 -6.62
N THR A 328 1.12 16.05 -5.32
CA THR A 328 1.89 15.20 -4.40
C THR A 328 1.38 13.75 -4.31
N VAL A 329 0.08 13.49 -4.50
CA VAL A 329 -0.48 12.11 -4.42
C VAL A 329 -0.02 11.26 -5.61
N ALA A 330 -0.01 11.84 -6.81
CA ALA A 330 0.58 11.21 -7.99
C ALA A 330 2.09 11.03 -7.88
N GLN A 331 2.78 11.92 -7.17
CA GLN A 331 4.22 11.81 -6.91
C GLN A 331 4.56 10.74 -5.84
N GLY A 332 3.63 10.44 -4.94
CA GLY A 332 3.78 9.43 -3.88
C GLY A 332 3.42 8.01 -4.30
N TRP A 333 2.64 7.84 -5.38
CA TRP A 333 2.29 6.52 -5.90
C TRP A 333 3.45 5.94 -6.72
N ASN A 334 4.40 5.35 -6.00
CA ASN A 334 5.55 4.68 -6.62
C ASN A 334 5.86 3.40 -5.82
N HIS A 335 5.12 2.32 -6.08
CA HIS A 335 5.43 1.02 -5.48
C HIS A 335 6.66 0.37 -6.12
N VAL A 336 6.99 0.73 -7.38
CA VAL A 336 8.08 0.12 -8.17
C VAL A 336 9.36 0.96 -8.23
N GLY A 337 9.34 2.23 -7.80
CA GLY A 337 10.50 3.11 -7.91
C GLY A 337 10.89 3.46 -9.34
N LEU A 338 9.96 3.37 -10.29
CA LEU A 338 10.18 3.88 -11.65
C LEU A 338 10.08 5.41 -11.58
N ARG A 339 11.24 6.08 -11.59
CA ARG A 339 11.31 7.52 -11.86
C ARG A 339 10.83 7.79 -13.28
N LYS A 340 10.21 8.95 -13.49
CA LYS A 340 10.15 9.59 -14.81
C LYS A 340 11.53 9.48 -15.47
N GLY A 341 11.57 8.98 -16.71
CA GLY A 341 12.71 9.23 -17.59
C GLY A 341 12.94 10.75 -17.67
N PRO A 342 14.18 11.20 -17.93
CA PRO A 342 14.46 12.63 -17.99
C PRO A 342 13.48 13.28 -18.95
N ASP A 343 12.79 14.33 -18.48
CA ASP A 343 11.91 15.14 -19.30
C ASP A 343 12.66 15.53 -20.57
N ASN A 344 12.05 15.32 -21.73
CA ASN A 344 12.56 15.80 -23.01
C ASN A 344 12.62 17.33 -22.97
N GLU A 345 13.75 17.89 -22.53
CA GLU A 345 14.16 19.26 -22.81
C GLU A 345 14.55 19.40 -24.29
N HIS A 346 13.62 19.13 -25.21
CA HIS A 346 13.79 19.52 -26.61
C HIS A 346 12.56 20.30 -27.06
N GLY A 347 12.66 21.61 -26.88
CA GLY A 347 11.72 22.56 -27.46
C GLY A 347 11.78 23.93 -26.80
N GLN A 348 12.69 24.78 -27.33
CA GLN A 348 12.65 26.25 -27.39
C GLN A 348 13.86 26.95 -26.77
N SER A 349 14.83 27.31 -27.62
CA SER A 349 15.16 28.72 -27.87
C SER A 349 16.09 28.84 -29.07
N SER A 350 15.67 29.71 -29.99
CA SER A 350 16.42 30.65 -30.83
C SER A 350 17.79 30.27 -31.39
#